data_AF-S6HPX1-F1
#
_entry.id   AF-S6HPX1-F1
#
_cell.length_a   1.000
_cell.length_b   1.000
_cell.length_c   1.000
_cell.angle_alpha   90.00
_cell.angle_beta   90.00
_cell.angle_gamma   90.00
#
_symmetry.space_group_name_H-M   'P 1'
#
loop_
_entity.id
_entity.type
_entity.pdbx_description
1 polymer ?
#
loop_
_entity_poly.entity_id
_entity_poly.type
_entity_poly.pdbx_seq_one_letter_code
_entity_poly.pdbx_strand_id
1 'polypeptide(L)'
;MNSAIQSNSKKQQAVKLKIAANTELLAADKSSTSDALFQMQVEQIICNNLSDATFGVEELAGKLFMSRSTLHRKLRHQLDITASDLITVFRLKRAKELLKTNLSLLDIAYEIGLSSHSYFKKKFARQFDQKPRDYRNKDCK
;
A
#
# COMPACT_ATOMS: atom_id res chain seq x y z
N MET A 1 -8.45 -25.13 -23.73
CA MET A 1 -9.20 -24.68 -22.54
C MET A 1 -8.27 -23.86 -21.66
N ASN A 2 -8.60 -22.58 -21.51
CA ASN A 2 -8.02 -21.53 -20.64
C ASN A 2 -6.50 -21.30 -20.67
N SER A 3 -6.17 -20.42 -21.62
CA SER A 3 -4.95 -19.65 -21.80
C SER A 3 -4.61 -18.73 -20.61
N ALA A 4 -3.32 -18.38 -20.51
CA ALA A 4 -2.75 -17.20 -19.86
C ALA A 4 -2.52 -17.22 -18.33
N ILE A 5 -1.55 -18.01 -17.86
CA ILE A 5 -0.89 -17.83 -16.54
C ILE A 5 0.55 -17.31 -16.64
N GLN A 6 1.14 -17.25 -17.83
CA GLN A 6 2.54 -16.83 -18.00
C GLN A 6 2.64 -15.40 -18.56
N SER A 7 2.60 -14.36 -17.71
CA SER A 7 3.07 -13.00 -18.11
C SER A 7 3.27 -11.98 -16.97
N ASN A 8 3.42 -12.38 -15.70
CA ASN A 8 3.46 -11.39 -14.60
C ASN A 8 4.71 -11.38 -13.70
N SER A 9 5.80 -12.10 -14.06
CA SER A 9 7.01 -12.16 -13.22
C SER A 9 7.98 -11.00 -13.46
N LYS A 10 8.08 -10.44 -14.67
CA LYS A 10 9.05 -9.37 -14.99
C LYS A 10 8.57 -7.97 -14.58
N LYS A 11 7.27 -7.71 -14.51
CA LYS A 11 6.72 -6.40 -14.07
C LYS A 11 6.76 -6.18 -12.56
N GLN A 12 6.85 -7.25 -11.76
CA GLN A 12 6.88 -7.11 -10.29
C GLN A 12 8.23 -6.59 -9.76
N GLN A 13 9.30 -6.66 -10.57
CA GLN A 13 10.64 -6.27 -10.12
C GLN A 13 10.88 -4.75 -10.17
N ALA A 14 10.16 -4.01 -11.03
CA ALA A 14 10.33 -2.55 -11.18
C ALA A 14 9.62 -1.73 -10.08
N VAL A 15 8.67 -2.31 -9.35
CA VAL A 15 7.93 -1.63 -8.28
C VAL A 15 8.80 -1.46 -7.01
N LYS A 16 9.88 -2.25 -6.89
CA LYS A 16 10.77 -2.35 -5.71
C LYS A 16 11.45 -1.05 -5.28
N LEU A 17 11.70 -0.10 -6.19
CA LEU A 17 12.52 1.08 -5.91
C LEU A 17 11.76 2.41 -5.94
N LYS A 18 10.54 2.45 -6.49
CA LYS A 18 9.77 3.71 -6.60
C LYS A 18 8.92 4.03 -5.36
N ILE A 19 8.46 3.04 -4.60
CA ILE A 19 7.47 3.28 -3.53
C ILE A 19 8.10 3.90 -2.27
N ALA A 20 9.32 3.50 -1.89
CA ALA A 20 10.04 4.13 -0.77
C ALA A 20 10.43 5.58 -1.11
N ALA A 21 10.89 5.83 -2.33
CA ALA A 21 11.25 7.16 -2.80
C ALA A 21 10.03 8.09 -2.94
N ASN A 22 8.89 7.60 -3.48
CA ASN A 22 7.75 8.46 -3.79
C ASN A 22 6.84 8.80 -2.59
N THR A 23 6.91 8.06 -1.48
CA THR A 23 6.11 8.39 -0.29
C THR A 23 6.78 9.49 0.55
N GLU A 24 8.11 9.62 0.47
CA GLU A 24 8.86 10.71 1.11
C GLU A 24 8.98 11.97 0.20
N LEU A 25 8.76 11.84 -1.11
CA LEU A 25 8.81 12.96 -2.07
C LEU A 25 7.52 13.82 -2.14
N LEU A 26 6.50 13.56 -1.33
CA LEU A 26 5.18 14.22 -1.39
C LEU A 26 5.20 15.74 -1.08
N ALA A 27 6.37 16.33 -0.81
CA ALA A 27 6.50 17.74 -0.43
C ALA A 27 7.17 18.64 -1.47
N ALA A 28 7.71 18.13 -2.58
CA ALA A 28 8.51 18.97 -3.47
C ALA A 28 8.25 18.72 -4.96
N ASP A 29 7.62 19.74 -5.56
CA ASP A 29 7.75 20.15 -6.96
C ASP A 29 6.63 19.68 -7.93
N LYS A 30 5.77 20.66 -8.28
CA LYS A 30 4.77 20.71 -9.38
C LYS A 30 3.48 19.88 -9.30
N SER A 31 2.83 19.77 -8.15
CA SER A 31 1.42 19.36 -8.13
C SER A 31 0.50 20.59 -8.17
N SER A 32 -0.45 20.59 -9.11
CA SER A 32 -1.56 21.55 -9.13
C SER A 32 -2.30 21.50 -7.79
N THR A 33 -2.85 22.60 -7.26
CA THR A 33 -3.61 22.60 -5.99
C THR A 33 -4.67 21.48 -5.94
N SER A 34 -5.30 21.16 -7.07
CA SER A 34 -6.27 20.06 -7.20
C SER A 34 -5.66 18.66 -7.03
N ASP A 35 -4.42 18.45 -7.48
CA ASP A 35 -3.73 17.16 -7.36
C ASP A 35 -3.29 16.91 -5.91
N ALA A 36 -2.80 17.94 -5.22
CA ALA A 36 -2.47 17.86 -3.80
C ALA A 36 -3.71 17.52 -2.94
N LEU A 37 -4.84 18.20 -3.20
CA LEU A 37 -6.11 17.93 -2.51
C LEU A 37 -6.57 16.48 -2.73
N PHE A 38 -6.48 15.99 -3.97
CA PHE A 38 -6.82 14.60 -4.27
C PHE A 38 -5.93 13.61 -3.51
N GLN A 39 -4.62 13.85 -3.46
CA GLN A 39 -3.69 12.99 -2.72
C GLN A 39 -4.02 12.95 -1.23
N MET A 40 -4.26 14.12 -0.63
CA MET A 40 -4.64 14.23 0.79
C MET A 40 -5.96 13.49 1.07
N GLN A 41 -6.96 13.61 0.20
CA GLN A 41 -8.23 12.89 0.32
C GLN A 41 -8.03 11.37 0.23
N VAL A 42 -7.25 10.90 -0.74
CA VAL A 42 -6.95 9.47 -0.90
C VAL A 42 -6.25 8.93 0.34
N GLU A 43 -5.23 9.64 0.84
CA GLU A 43 -4.51 9.25 2.06
C GLU A 43 -5.45 9.21 3.27
N GLN A 44 -6.26 10.24 3.50
CA GLN A 44 -7.22 10.28 4.61
C GLN A 44 -8.22 9.12 4.54
N ILE A 45 -8.80 8.85 3.38
CA ILE A 45 -9.76 7.76 3.20
C ILE A 45 -9.09 6.42 3.50
N ILE A 46 -7.88 6.19 2.97
CA ILE A 46 -7.16 4.94 3.21
C ILE A 46 -6.82 4.79 4.70
N CYS A 47 -6.23 5.82 5.32
CA CYS A 47 -5.85 5.83 6.74
C CYS A 47 -7.04 5.53 7.67
N ASN A 48 -8.20 6.11 7.39
CA ASN A 48 -9.41 5.89 8.18
C ASN A 48 -10.02 4.49 8.01
N ASN A 49 -9.61 3.72 6.99
CA ASN A 49 -10.15 2.39 6.68
C ASN A 49 -9.07 1.30 6.63
N LEU A 50 -7.90 1.53 7.24
CA LEU A 50 -6.80 0.55 7.23
C LEU A 50 -7.16 -0.76 7.93
N SER A 51 -7.91 -0.68 9.03
CA SER A 51 -8.29 -1.84 9.85
C SER A 51 -9.42 -2.67 9.25
N ASP A 52 -10.14 -2.13 8.26
CA ASP A 52 -11.22 -2.83 7.61
C ASP A 52 -10.68 -3.79 6.53
N ALA A 53 -10.95 -5.08 6.71
CA ALA A 53 -10.54 -6.12 5.77
C ALA A 53 -11.35 -6.13 4.46
N THR A 54 -12.55 -5.55 4.47
CA THR A 54 -13.40 -5.41 3.27
C THR A 54 -13.01 -4.21 2.42
N PHE A 55 -12.26 -3.27 3.00
CA PHE A 55 -11.79 -2.08 2.29
C PHE A 55 -10.83 -2.45 1.16
N GLY A 56 -11.20 -2.04 -0.05
CA GLY A 56 -10.51 -2.36 -1.29
C GLY A 56 -10.67 -1.25 -2.34
N VAL A 57 -10.38 -1.58 -3.60
CA VAL A 57 -10.40 -0.60 -4.70
C VAL A 57 -11.80 -0.06 -4.97
N GLU A 58 -12.84 -0.89 -4.83
CA GLU A 58 -14.23 -0.48 -5.03
C GLU A 58 -14.66 0.57 -3.99
N GLU A 59 -14.40 0.28 -2.71
CA GLU A 59 -14.69 1.20 -1.60
C GLU A 59 -13.95 2.53 -1.72
N LEU A 60 -12.66 2.48 -2.07
CA LEU A 60 -11.87 3.69 -2.30
C LEU A 60 -12.44 4.52 -3.46
N ALA A 61 -12.81 3.88 -4.56
CA ALA A 61 -13.41 4.54 -5.71
C ALA A 61 -14.78 5.17 -5.36
N GLY A 62 -15.62 4.44 -4.63
CA GLY A 62 -16.91 4.91 -4.13
C GLY A 62 -16.79 6.12 -3.22
N LYS A 63 -15.86 6.09 -2.24
CA LYS A 63 -15.62 7.22 -1.32
C LYS A 63 -15.05 8.46 -2.01
N LEU A 64 -14.40 8.28 -3.16
CA LEU A 64 -13.88 9.39 -3.99
C LEU A 64 -14.89 9.87 -5.04
N PHE A 65 -16.09 9.28 -5.11
CA PHE A 65 -17.08 9.52 -6.16
C PHE A 65 -16.49 9.32 -7.58
N MET A 66 -15.64 8.32 -7.75
CA MET A 66 -14.99 8.00 -9.02
C MET A 66 -15.27 6.56 -9.44
N SER A 67 -15.27 6.32 -10.75
CA SER A 67 -15.19 4.94 -11.26
C SER A 67 -13.80 4.35 -11.01
N ARG A 68 -13.70 3.03 -10.88
CA ARG A 68 -12.41 2.31 -10.77
C ARG A 68 -11.42 2.69 -11.87
N SER A 69 -11.89 2.81 -13.11
CA SER A 69 -11.05 3.16 -14.26
C SER A 69 -10.47 4.57 -14.15
N THR A 70 -11.27 5.53 -13.67
CA THR A 70 -10.82 6.91 -13.46
C THR A 70 -9.80 6.97 -12.32
N LEU A 71 -10.05 6.29 -11.20
CA LEU A 71 -9.12 6.19 -10.08
C LEU A 71 -7.77 5.60 -10.55
N HIS A 72 -7.80 4.46 -11.26
CA HIS A 72 -6.59 3.84 -11.79
C HIS A 72 -5.83 4.73 -12.75
N ARG A 73 -6.51 5.43 -13.68
CA ARG A 73 -5.86 6.34 -14.61
C ARG A 73 -5.18 7.50 -13.87
N LYS A 74 -5.87 8.09 -12.89
CA LYS A 74 -5.35 9.22 -12.10
C LYS A 74 -4.14 8.81 -11.26
N LEU A 75 -4.21 7.68 -10.56
CA LEU A 75 -3.09 7.14 -9.80
C LEU A 75 -1.90 6.73 -10.67
N ARG A 76 -2.16 6.15 -11.85
CA ARG A 76 -1.08 5.78 -12.77
C ARG A 76 -0.37 7.01 -13.33
N HIS A 77 -1.12 8.07 -13.63
CA HIS A 77 -0.55 9.33 -14.12
C HIS A 77 0.28 10.05 -13.05
N GLN A 78 -0.20 10.08 -11.80
CA GLN A 78 0.47 10.82 -10.72
C GLN A 78 1.61 10.02 -10.05
N LEU A 79 1.42 8.72 -9.85
CA LEU A 79 2.27 7.89 -8.97
C LEU A 79 2.80 6.62 -9.66
N ASP A 80 2.37 6.31 -10.89
CA ASP A 80 2.72 5.08 -11.63
C ASP A 80 2.41 3.78 -10.86
N ILE A 81 1.37 3.81 -10.01
CA ILE A 81 0.92 2.67 -9.20
C ILE A 81 -0.57 2.38 -9.39
N THR A 82 -0.98 1.18 -8.99
CA THR A 82 -2.39 0.79 -8.95
C THR A 82 -3.04 1.16 -7.62
N ALA A 83 -4.36 1.33 -7.59
CA ALA A 83 -5.12 1.57 -6.36
C ALA A 83 -4.94 0.46 -5.31
N SER A 84 -4.89 -0.80 -5.75
CA SER A 84 -4.69 -1.95 -4.85
C SER A 84 -3.30 -1.95 -4.22
N ASP A 85 -2.27 -1.60 -5.00
CA ASP A 85 -0.92 -1.46 -4.48
C ASP A 85 -0.84 -0.30 -3.50
N LEU A 86 -1.46 0.85 -3.80
CA LEU A 86 -1.48 2.00 -2.90
C LEU A 86 -2.08 1.67 -1.53
N ILE A 87 -3.25 1.00 -1.50
CA ILE A 87 -3.87 0.54 -0.23
C ILE A 87 -2.91 -0.38 0.53
N THR A 88 -2.26 -1.30 -0.18
CA THR A 88 -1.30 -2.23 0.42
C THR A 88 -0.11 -1.48 1.02
N VAL A 89 0.42 -0.46 0.35
CA VAL A 89 1.55 0.34 0.82
C VAL A 89 1.21 1.05 2.12
N PHE A 90 0.06 1.71 2.19
CA PHE A 90 -0.37 2.38 3.42
C PHE A 90 -0.59 1.38 4.57
N ARG A 91 -1.19 0.22 4.30
CA ARG A 91 -1.31 -0.87 5.30
C ARG A 91 0.06 -1.33 5.80
N LEU A 92 1.03 -1.48 4.90
CA LEU A 92 2.40 -1.88 5.26
C LEU A 92 3.16 -0.78 6.03
N LYS A 93 2.92 0.49 5.71
CA LYS A 93 3.46 1.65 6.46
C LYS A 93 2.94 1.63 7.90
N ARG A 94 1.64 1.41 8.09
CA ARG A 94 1.06 1.23 9.43
C ARG A 94 1.60 0.00 10.14
N ALA A 95 1.75 -1.12 9.43
CA ALA A 95 2.35 -2.33 9.99
C ALA A 95 3.78 -2.10 10.49
N LYS A 96 4.57 -1.28 9.80
CA LYS A 96 5.94 -0.90 10.22
C LYS A 96 5.94 -0.20 11.57
N GLU A 97 4.98 0.69 11.81
CA GLU A 97 4.82 1.35 13.11
C GLU A 97 4.40 0.35 14.20
N LEU A 98 3.42 -0.51 13.90
CA LEU A 98 2.95 -1.54 14.84
C LEU A 98 4.03 -2.58 15.15
N LEU A 99 4.97 -2.84 14.25
CA LEU A 99 6.09 -3.75 14.49
C LEU A 99 7.03 -3.29 15.61
N LYS A 100 7.09 -1.98 15.89
CA LYS A 100 7.84 -1.40 17.01
C LYS A 100 7.20 -1.66 18.37
N THR A 101 5.95 -2.10 18.38
CA THR A 101 5.22 -2.49 19.59
C THR A 101 5.39 -3.99 19.89
N ASN A 102 4.87 -4.42 21.03
CA ASN A 102 4.88 -5.82 21.46
C ASN A 102 3.79 -6.69 20.81
N LEU A 103 2.98 -6.16 19.89
CA LEU A 103 1.89 -6.92 19.24
C LEU A 103 2.41 -8.14 18.49
N SER A 104 1.65 -9.24 18.44
CA SER A 104 2.08 -10.39 17.63
C SER A 104 1.95 -10.06 16.14
N LEU A 105 2.69 -10.77 15.28
CA LEU A 105 2.55 -10.55 13.83
C LEU A 105 1.16 -10.97 13.28
N LEU A 106 0.42 -11.77 14.04
CA LEU A 106 -0.94 -12.15 13.71
C LEU A 106 -1.89 -10.99 14.01
N ASP A 107 -1.75 -10.38 15.18
CA ASP A 107 -2.53 -9.20 15.58
C ASP A 107 -2.25 -8.02 14.65
N ILE A 108 -0.98 -7.79 14.29
CA ILE A 108 -0.62 -6.76 13.32
C ILE A 108 -1.29 -6.99 11.96
N ALA A 109 -1.41 -8.24 11.51
CA ALA A 109 -2.08 -8.54 10.26
C ALA A 109 -3.59 -8.24 10.33
N TYR A 110 -4.21 -8.51 11.49
CA TYR A 110 -5.61 -8.19 11.74
C TYR A 110 -5.85 -6.67 11.79
N GLU A 111 -5.00 -5.94 12.52
CA GLU A 111 -5.05 -4.47 12.68
C GLU A 111 -4.93 -3.68 11.37
N ILE A 112 -4.24 -4.24 10.38
CA ILE A 112 -4.09 -3.64 9.04
C ILE A 112 -5.09 -4.20 8.03
N GLY A 113 -6.13 -4.89 8.48
CA GLY A 113 -7.20 -5.40 7.62
C GLY A 113 -6.73 -6.48 6.63
N LEU A 114 -5.74 -7.30 7.00
CA LEU A 114 -5.28 -8.43 6.19
C LEU A 114 -5.78 -9.76 6.77
N SER A 115 -6.50 -10.52 5.95
CA SER A 115 -7.00 -11.85 6.30
C SER A 115 -5.91 -12.92 6.38
N SER A 116 -4.73 -12.68 5.81
CA SER A 116 -3.64 -13.67 5.77
C SER A 116 -2.30 -13.11 6.23
N HIS A 117 -1.83 -13.60 7.37
CA HIS A 117 -0.49 -13.32 7.90
C HIS A 117 0.64 -13.76 6.92
N SER A 118 0.43 -14.84 6.15
CA SER A 118 1.38 -15.29 5.12
C SER A 118 1.49 -14.30 3.96
N TYR A 119 0.36 -13.71 3.55
CA TYR A 119 0.35 -12.66 2.54
C TYR A 119 1.07 -11.40 3.03
N PHE A 120 0.78 -10.98 4.27
CA PHE A 120 1.47 -9.87 4.93
C PHE A 120 2.99 -10.05 4.92
N LYS A 121 3.52 -11.18 5.42
CA LYS A 121 4.96 -11.43 5.46
C LYS A 121 5.63 -11.31 4.09
N LYS A 122 5.00 -11.88 3.06
CA LYS A 122 5.52 -11.82 1.67
C LYS A 122 5.53 -10.39 1.16
N LYS A 123 4.46 -9.63 1.39
CA LYS A 123 4.35 -8.24 0.94
C LYS A 123 5.31 -7.31 1.69
N PHE A 124 5.39 -7.43 3.01
CA PHE A 124 6.32 -6.67 3.84
C PHE A 124 7.78 -6.92 3.44
N ALA A 125 8.18 -8.20 3.32
CA ALA A 125 9.54 -8.54 2.91
C ALA A 125 9.89 -8.06 1.50
N ARG A 126 8.91 -8.00 0.59
CA ARG A 126 9.11 -7.43 -0.75
C ARG A 126 9.22 -5.91 -0.75
N GLN A 127 8.56 -5.24 0.19
CA GLN A 127 8.47 -3.79 0.26
C GLN A 127 9.67 -3.16 0.98
N PHE A 128 10.15 -3.80 2.05
CA PHE A 128 11.22 -3.28 2.90
C PHE A 128 12.52 -4.08 2.80
N ASP A 129 12.58 -5.07 1.88
CA ASP A 129 13.68 -6.03 1.72
C ASP A 129 14.14 -6.69 3.04
N GLN A 130 13.25 -6.74 4.05
CA GLN A 130 13.49 -7.29 5.38
C GLN A 130 12.25 -8.01 5.89
N LYS A 131 12.41 -9.13 6.60
CA LYS A 131 11.25 -9.85 7.16
C LYS A 131 10.70 -9.06 8.37
N PRO A 132 9.39 -9.13 8.65
CA PRO A 132 8.79 -8.43 9.79
C PRO A 132 9.46 -8.75 11.14
N ARG A 133 9.89 -10.01 11.36
CA ARG A 133 10.61 -10.42 12.57
C ARG A 133 11.98 -9.76 12.68
N ASP A 134 12.73 -9.74 11.57
CA ASP A 134 14.07 -9.16 11.53
C ASP A 134 14.00 -7.65 11.75
N TYR A 135 12.96 -7.01 11.22
CA TYR A 135 12.68 -5.58 11.41
C TYR A 135 12.46 -5.26 12.91
N ARG A 136 11.63 -6.05 13.61
CA ARG A 136 11.40 -5.87 15.06
C ARG A 136 12.68 -5.99 15.90
N ASN A 137 13.56 -6.91 15.54
CA ASN A 137 14.79 -7.16 16.31
C ASN A 137 15.86 -6.06 16.10
N LYS A 138 15.79 -5.29 15.01
CA LYS A 138 16.75 -4.21 14.72
C LYS A 138 16.52 -2.95 15.55
N ASP A 139 15.27 -2.61 15.84
CA ASP A 139 14.92 -1.38 16.59
C ASP A 139 15.08 -1.54 18.12
N CYS A 140 15.44 -2.73 18.64
CA CYS A 140 15.64 -3.02 20.06
C CYS A 140 17.13 -3.06 20.49
N LYS A 141 17.98 -2.26 19.82
CA LYS A 141 19.38 -2.04 20.23
C LYS A 141 19.61 -0.58 20.58
#